data_AF-A0A8C2LAT1-F1
#
_entry.id   AF-A0A8C2LAT1-F1
#
_cell.length_a   1.000
_cell.length_b   1.000
_cell.length_c   1.000
_cell.angle_alpha   90.00
_cell.angle_beta   90.00
_cell.angle_gamma   90.00
#
_symmetry.space_group_name_H-M   'P 1'
#
loop_
_entity.id
_entity.type
_entity.pdbx_description
1 polymer ?
#
loop_
_entity_poly.entity_id
_entity_poly.type
_entity_poly.pdbx_seq_one_letter_code
_entity_poly.pdbx_strand_id
1 'polypeptide(L)' 'MNSVREACTDMKREYDQCFNCWFAENSGDPHTDLFKHCQVCVQKAIKEKEIPIAGLEFMGHVKGKLL' A
#
# COMPACT_ATOMS: atom_id res chain seq x y z
N MET A 1 8.01 -3.64 9.80
CA MET A 1 6.78 -4.47 9.87
C MET A 1 6.79 -5.45 8.71
N ASN A 2 6.25 -6.65 8.91
CA ASN A 2 6.13 -7.63 7.82
C ASN A 2 5.03 -7.22 6.84
N SER A 3 5.17 -7.62 5.58
CA SER A 3 4.12 -7.45 4.57
C SER A 3 3.12 -8.61 4.61
N VAL A 4 2.04 -8.52 3.84
CA VAL A 4 1.00 -9.57 3.75
C VAL A 4 1.57 -10.89 3.21
N ARG A 5 2.66 -10.81 2.43
CA ARG A 5 3.48 -11.94 1.97
C ARG A 5 4.94 -11.65 2.26
N GLU A 6 5.66 -12.66 2.74
CA GLU A 6 7.06 -12.55 3.13
C GLU A 6 7.94 -11.97 2.01
N ALA A 7 7.74 -12.42 0.77
CA ALA A 7 8.47 -11.96 -0.42
C ALA A 7 8.36 -10.44 -0.70
N CYS A 8 7.36 -9.74 -0.15
CA CYS A 8 7.21 -8.30 -0.30
C CYS A 8 7.80 -7.51 0.89
N THR A 9 8.35 -8.18 1.91
CA THR A 9 8.73 -7.55 3.20
C THR A 9 9.94 -6.64 3.08
N ASP A 10 11.02 -7.09 2.42
CA ASP A 10 12.23 -6.27 2.26
C ASP A 10 11.95 -5.04 1.40
N MET A 11 11.23 -5.23 0.30
CA MET A 11 10.81 -4.13 -0.59
C MET A 11 9.90 -3.13 0.12
N LYS A 12 8.96 -3.61 0.95
CA LYS A 12 8.12 -2.75 1.78
C LYS A 12 8.95 -1.94 2.77
N ARG A 13 9.93 -2.57 3.43
CA ARG A 13 10.78 -1.91 4.42
C ARG A 13 11.57 -0.77 3.78
N GLU A 14 12.14 -0.98 2.60
CA GLU A 14 12.87 0.06 1.88
C GLU A 14 11.96 1.23 1.49
N TYR A 15 10.76 0.92 0.96
CA TYR A 15 9.77 1.94 0.63
C TYR A 15 9.33 2.74 1.85
N ASP A 16 8.99 2.07 2.95
CA ASP A 16 8.53 2.71 4.19
C ASP A 16 9.62 3.64 4.75
N GLN A 17 10.89 3.25 4.69
CA GLN A 17 12.01 4.09 5.13
C GLN A 17 12.14 5.35 4.29
N CYS A 18 12.14 5.22 2.96
CA CYS A 18 12.20 6.36 2.04
C CYS A 18 11.01 7.30 2.23
N PHE A 19 9.79 6.74 2.30
CA PHE A 19 8.57 7.51 2.49
C PHE A 19 8.58 8.27 3.82
N ASN A 20 9.03 7.64 4.92
CA ASN A 20 9.06 8.30 6.22
C ASN A 20 10.05 9.47 6.28
N CYS A 21 11.24 9.33 5.67
CA CYS A 21 12.18 10.45 5.56
C CYS A 21 11.58 11.58 4.73
N TRP A 22 11.06 11.27 3.54
CA TRP A 22 10.40 12.25 2.68
C TRP A 22 9.25 12.97 3.39
N PHE A 23 8.39 12.22 4.08
CA PHE A 23 7.23 12.75 4.78
C PHE A 23 7.63 13.63 5.98
N ALA A 24 8.67 13.26 6.72
CA ALA A 24 9.14 14.03 7.87
C ALA A 24 9.87 15.32 7.44
N GLU A 25 10.66 15.25 6.38
CA GLU A 25 11.57 16.33 5.98
C GLU A 25 10.98 17.23 4.88
N ASN A 26 9.84 16.87 4.28
CA ASN A 26 9.26 17.52 3.10
C ASN A 26 10.29 17.79 1.99
N SER A 27 11.30 16.93 1.87
CA SER A 27 12.43 17.13 0.98
C SER A 27 12.64 15.90 0.09
N GLY A 28 12.90 16.15 -1.19
CA GLY A 28 13.10 15.11 -2.21
C GLY A 28 11.82 14.62 -2.92
N ASP A 29 12.02 13.75 -3.92
CA ASP A 29 10.96 13.01 -4.60
C ASP A 29 10.71 11.69 -3.85
N PRO A 30 9.47 11.34 -3.51
CA PRO A 30 9.18 10.02 -2.97
C PRO A 30 9.44 9.01 -4.08
N HIS A 31 10.42 8.11 -3.92
CA HIS A 31 10.80 7.12 -4.94
C HIS A 31 9.58 6.37 -5.54
N THR A 32 9.05 6.90 -6.64
CA THR A 32 7.78 6.43 -7.21
C THR A 32 7.91 5.04 -7.82
N ASP A 33 9.09 4.68 -8.32
CA ASP A 33 9.35 3.34 -8.85
C ASP A 33 9.44 2.28 -7.75
N LEU A 34 10.02 2.62 -6.59
CA LEU A 34 10.02 1.74 -5.43
C LEU A 34 8.59 1.48 -4.93
N PHE A 35 7.75 2.52 -4.95
CA PHE A 35 6.32 2.37 -4.66
C PHE A 35 5.63 1.42 -5.64
N LYS A 36 5.83 1.61 -6.96
CA LYS A 36 5.19 0.75 -7.99
C LYS A 36 5.54 -0.73 -7.78
N HIS A 37 6.81 -1.05 -7.55
CA HIS A 37 7.22 -2.44 -7.31
C HIS A 37 6.58 -3.02 -6.04
N CYS A 38 6.61 -2.26 -4.94
CA CYS A 38 5.99 -2.65 -3.68
C CYS A 38 4.48 -2.86 -3.85
N GLN A 39 3.80 -1.93 -4.51
CA GLN A 39 2.37 -1.97 -4.79
C GLN A 39 1.99 -3.20 -5.60
N VAL A 40 2.71 -3.50 -6.69
CA VAL A 40 2.43 -4.69 -7.53
C VAL A 40 2.58 -5.98 -6.72
N CYS A 41 3.64 -6.09 -5.91
CA CYS A 41 3.86 -7.26 -5.05
C CYS A 41 2.71 -7.46 -4.05
N VAL A 42 2.32 -6.40 -3.35
CA VAL A 42 1.26 -6.44 -2.34
C VAL A 42 -0.11 -6.69 -2.97
N GLN A 43 -0.42 -6.05 -4.10
CA GLN A 43 -1.68 -6.26 -4.83
C GLN A 43 -1.84 -7.71 -5.30
N LYS A 44 -0.76 -8.34 -5.78
CA LYS A 44 -0.77 -9.76 -6.12
C LYS A 44 -1.05 -10.62 -4.88
N ALA A 45 -0.37 -10.35 -3.78
CA ALA A 45 -0.54 -11.10 -2.54
C ALA A 45 -1.95 -10.95 -1.92
N ILE A 46 -2.56 -9.76 -2.04
CA ILE A 46 -3.94 -9.50 -1.62
C ILE A 46 -4.93 -10.34 -2.43
N LYS A 47 -4.75 -10.42 -3.76
CA LYS A 47 -5.58 -11.26 -4.64
C LYS A 47 -5.41 -12.75 -4.32
N GLU A 48 -4.18 -13.22 -4.18
CA GLU A 48 -3.88 -14.63 -3.87
C GLU A 48 -4.43 -15.09 -2.51
N LYS A 49 -4.55 -14.17 -1.55
CA LYS A 49 -5.11 -14.42 -0.21
C LYS A 49 -6.60 -14.06 -0.10
N GLU A 50 -7.23 -13.67 -1.21
CA GLU A 50 -8.65 -13.32 -1.28
C GLU A 50 -9.09 -12.25 -0.26
N ILE A 51 -8.23 -11.26 0.02
CA ILE A 51 -8.52 -10.21 1.00
C ILE A 51 -9.52 -9.20 0.38
N PRO A 52 -10.71 -8.99 0.97
CA PRO A 52 -11.79 -8.23 0.36
C PRO A 52 -11.61 -6.72 0.55
N ILE A 53 -10.71 -6.12 -0.23
CA ILE A 53 -10.49 -4.65 -0.24
C ILE A 53 -11.16 -3.94 -1.41
N ALA A 54 -11.59 -4.69 -2.43
CA ALA A 54 -12.26 -4.13 -3.60
C ALA A 54 -13.68 -3.66 -3.22
N GLY A 55 -14.06 -2.45 -3.68
CA GLY A 55 -15.36 -1.86 -3.37
C GLY A 55 -15.44 -1.17 -2.00
N LEU A 56 -14.34 -1.11 -1.25
CA LEU A 56 -14.23 -0.21 -0.11
C LEU A 56 -14.04 1.22 -0.62
N GLU A 57 -14.88 2.13 -0.14
CA GLU A 57 -14.80 3.55 -0.46
C GLU A 57 -13.81 4.25 0.49
N PHE A 58 -13.06 5.21 -0.04
CA PHE A 58 -12.19 6.06 0.76
C PHE A 58 -13.01 6.82 1.82
N MET A 59 -12.54 6.82 3.06
CA MET A 59 -13.23 7.41 4.22
C MET A 59 -14.60 6.80 4.55
N GLY A 60 -14.94 5.63 3.99
CA GLY A 60 -16.09 4.84 4.44
C GLY A 60 -17.46 5.46 4.13
N HIS A 61 -17.57 6.34 3.12
CA HIS A 61 -18.88 6.75 2.61
C HIS A 61 -19.59 5.55 1.97
N VAL A 62 -20.32 4.80 2.79
CA VAL A 62 -21.35 3.88 2.32
C VAL A 62 -22.41 4.74 1.66
N LYS A 63 -22.51 4.72 0.32
CA LYS A 63 -23.72 5.20 -0.35
C LYS A 63 -24.88 4.46 0.27
N GLY A 64 -25.68 5.19 1.04
CA GLY A 64 -26.81 4.65 1.77
C GLY A 64 -27.65 3.79 0.85
N LYS A 65 -28.07 2.64 1.37
CA LYS A 65 -29.24 1.92 0.87
C LYS A 65 -30.38 2.93 0.79
N LEU A 66 -30.66 3.43 -0.42
CA LEU A 66 -31.94 4.06 -0.70
C LEU A 66 -32.92 2.89 -0.85
N LEU A 67 -33.71 2.66 0.19
CA LEU A 67 -34.92 1.84 0.15
C LEU A 67 -35.91 2.43 -0.86
#